data_AF-T1ASH0-F1
#
_entry.id   AF-T1ASH0-F1
#
_cell.length_a   1.000
_cell.length_b   1.000
_cell.length_c   1.000
_cell.angle_alpha   90.00
_cell.angle_beta   90.00
_cell.angle_gamma   90.00
#
_symmetry.space_group_name_H-M   'P 1'
#
loop_
_entity.id
_entity.type
_entity.pdbx_description
1 polymer ?
#
loop_
_entity_poly.entity_id
_entity_poly.type
_entity_poly.pdbx_seq_one_letter_code
_entity_poly.pdbx_strand_id
1 'polypeptide(L)'
;MADGDPGVAPRKLIEVAIPLQAINVASAREKSTRHGHPSTLHLWWARRPLAACRAVLFAQLVDDPSAHPDQFPTAELQAAERQRLFRIIEQLVEWENSGNERVLAMARGGDPTNPWERTPP
;
A
#
# COMPACT_ATOMS: atom_id res chain seq x y z
N MET A 1 -22.47 20.56 14.30
CA MET A 1 -23.03 19.21 14.49
C MET A 1 -22.41 18.30 13.44
N ALA A 2 -21.23 17.78 13.75
CA ALA A 2 -20.72 16.56 13.16
C ALA A 2 -20.44 15.69 14.39
N ASP A 3 -21.46 14.92 14.79
CA ASP A 3 -21.32 13.91 15.84
C ASP A 3 -20.47 12.79 15.26
N GLY A 4 -19.15 12.89 15.43
CA GLY A 4 -18.25 11.75 15.32
C GLY A 4 -18.37 10.96 16.61
N ASP A 5 -18.91 9.75 16.53
CA ASP A 5 -18.93 8.81 17.66
C ASP A 5 -17.50 8.64 18.19
N PRO A 6 -17.20 9.03 19.45
CA PRO A 6 -15.84 9.06 20.00
C PRO A 6 -15.17 7.68 20.17
N GLY A 7 -15.76 6.61 19.61
CA GLY A 7 -15.28 5.23 19.73
C GLY A 7 -14.89 4.53 18.43
N VAL A 8 -15.16 5.09 17.24
CA VAL A 8 -14.86 4.40 15.96
C VAL A 8 -13.56 4.93 15.37
N ALA A 9 -12.55 4.05 15.30
CA ALA A 9 -11.27 4.36 14.64
C ALA A 9 -11.50 4.84 13.19
N PRO A 10 -10.66 5.76 12.67
CA PRO A 10 -10.76 6.22 11.30
C PRO A 10 -10.67 5.02 10.34
N ARG A 11 -11.56 5.00 9.35
CA ARG A 11 -11.67 3.89 8.40
C ARG A 11 -10.37 3.75 7.62
N LYS A 12 -9.79 2.54 7.60
CA LYS A 12 -8.54 2.28 6.89
C LYS A 12 -8.75 1.98 5.41
N LEU A 13 -7.75 2.26 4.60
CA LEU A 13 -7.77 2.01 3.15
C LEU A 13 -8.08 0.53 2.85
N ILE A 14 -7.52 -0.39 3.62
CA ILE A 14 -7.73 -1.83 3.46
C ILE A 14 -9.20 -2.27 3.62
N GLU A 15 -9.99 -1.53 4.40
CA GLU A 15 -11.42 -1.82 4.62
C GLU A 15 -12.28 -1.39 3.43
N VAL A 16 -11.77 -0.48 2.60
CA VAL A 16 -12.52 0.10 1.48
C VAL A 16 -12.05 -0.48 0.16
N ALA A 17 -10.77 -0.33 -0.17
CA ALA A 17 -10.25 -0.74 -1.46
C ALA A 17 -8.72 -0.83 -1.50
N ILE A 18 -8.21 -1.79 -2.27
CA ILE A 18 -6.79 -1.94 -2.60
C ILE A 18 -6.65 -2.34 -4.09
N PRO A 19 -5.54 -2.01 -4.77
CA PRO A 19 -5.37 -2.29 -6.21
C PRO A 19 -5.04 -3.77 -6.45
N LEU A 20 -6.06 -4.64 -6.37
CA LEU A 20 -5.92 -6.10 -6.45
C LEU A 20 -5.20 -6.56 -7.73
N GLN A 21 -5.46 -5.92 -8.86
CA GLN A 21 -4.82 -6.28 -10.14
C GLN A 21 -3.30 -6.17 -10.05
N ALA A 22 -2.78 -5.05 -9.55
CA ALA A 22 -1.34 -4.81 -9.41
C ALA A 22 -0.71 -5.79 -8.41
N ILE A 23 -1.37 -5.99 -7.27
CA ILE A 23 -0.95 -6.94 -6.23
C ILE A 23 -0.87 -8.36 -6.79
N ASN A 24 -1.87 -8.79 -7.57
CA ASN A 24 -1.93 -10.12 -8.16
C ASN A 24 -0.85 -10.34 -9.22
N VAL A 25 -0.62 -9.35 -10.10
CA VAL A 25 0.44 -9.41 -11.11
C VAL A 25 1.83 -9.52 -10.45
N ALA A 26 2.11 -8.66 -9.47
CA ALA A 26 3.37 -8.69 -8.72
C ALA A 26 3.55 -10.01 -7.95
N SER A 27 2.50 -10.51 -7.30
CA SER A 27 2.51 -11.78 -6.56
C SER A 27 2.74 -12.98 -7.49
N ALA A 28 2.13 -12.99 -8.68
CA ALA A 28 2.34 -14.04 -9.67
C ALA A 28 3.76 -14.04 -10.20
N ARG A 29 4.34 -12.85 -10.44
CA ARG A 29 5.74 -12.69 -10.84
C ARG A 29 6.69 -13.23 -9.78
N GLU A 30 6.49 -12.85 -8.51
CA GLU A 30 7.28 -13.35 -7.37
C GLU A 30 7.28 -14.87 -7.32
N LYS A 31 6.12 -15.51 -7.56
CA LYS A 31 5.97 -16.96 -7.59
C LYS A 31 6.79 -17.64 -8.71
N SER A 32 6.99 -16.96 -9.84
CA SER A 32 7.58 -17.53 -11.07
C SER A 32 9.10 -17.29 -11.21
N THR A 33 9.74 -16.60 -10.28
CA THR A 33 11.16 -16.18 -10.40
C THR A 33 12.18 -17.33 -10.41
N ARG A 34 11.84 -18.52 -9.91
CA ARG A 34 12.79 -19.64 -9.76
C ARG A 34 12.32 -20.84 -10.58
N HIS A 35 12.67 -20.87 -11.86
CA HIS A 35 12.36 -22.03 -12.70
C HIS A 35 13.37 -23.17 -12.45
N GLY A 36 12.91 -24.39 -12.22
CA GLY A 36 13.76 -25.59 -12.11
C GLY A 36 14.58 -25.74 -10.82
N HIS A 37 14.35 -24.90 -9.81
CA HIS A 37 15.06 -25.01 -8.52
C HIS A 37 14.35 -26.03 -7.60
N PRO A 38 15.05 -26.89 -6.84
CA PRO A 38 14.41 -27.87 -5.94
C PRO A 38 13.42 -27.25 -4.95
N SER A 39 13.66 -25.98 -4.55
CA SER A 39 12.74 -25.21 -3.70
C SER A 39 11.39 -24.86 -4.35
N THR A 40 11.15 -25.18 -5.62
CA THR A 40 9.85 -25.00 -6.28
C THR A 40 9.01 -26.27 -6.33
N LEU A 41 9.54 -27.41 -5.90
CA LEU A 41 8.81 -28.69 -5.83
C LEU A 41 7.81 -28.73 -4.67
N HIS A 42 8.12 -28.03 -3.57
CA HIS A 42 7.29 -28.02 -2.38
C HIS A 42 6.98 -26.58 -1.96
N LEU A 43 5.96 -26.03 -2.59
CA LEU A 43 5.34 -24.78 -2.16
C LEU A 43 4.47 -25.09 -0.93
N TRP A 44 4.95 -24.72 0.25
CA TRP A 44 4.22 -24.89 1.51
C TRP A 44 2.83 -24.22 1.42
N TRP A 45 1.84 -24.78 2.12
CA TRP A 45 0.47 -24.26 2.10
C TRP A 45 0.42 -22.82 2.64
N ALA A 46 -0.25 -21.93 1.90
CA ALA A 46 -0.37 -20.51 2.20
C ALA A 46 0.93 -19.68 2.17
N ARG A 47 1.65 -19.69 1.03
CA ARG A 47 2.67 -18.67 0.77
C ARG A 47 2.01 -17.28 0.80
N ARG A 48 2.53 -16.39 1.65
CA ARG A 48 2.19 -14.96 1.70
C ARG A 48 3.17 -14.21 0.80
N PRO A 49 2.79 -13.82 -0.45
CA PRO A 49 3.68 -13.06 -1.33
C PRO A 49 4.08 -11.76 -0.65
N LEU A 50 5.32 -11.35 -0.79
CA LEU A 50 5.82 -10.09 -0.23
C LEU A 50 5.07 -8.89 -0.82
N ALA A 51 4.72 -8.96 -2.11
CA ALA A 51 3.86 -7.98 -2.77
C ALA A 51 2.55 -7.75 -1.99
N ALA A 52 1.82 -8.84 -1.68
CA ALA A 52 0.57 -8.76 -0.93
C ALA A 52 0.79 -8.26 0.51
N CYS A 53 1.86 -8.71 1.18
CA CYS A 53 2.15 -8.27 2.55
C CYS A 53 2.43 -6.76 2.62
N ARG A 54 3.21 -6.22 1.68
CA ARG A 54 3.52 -4.78 1.63
C ARG A 54 2.28 -3.93 1.39
N ALA A 55 1.42 -4.34 0.45
CA ALA A 55 0.18 -3.64 0.17
C ALA A 55 -0.75 -3.64 1.39
N VAL A 56 -0.91 -4.79 2.05
CA VAL A 56 -1.74 -4.93 3.26
C VAL A 56 -1.20 -4.07 4.40
N LEU A 57 0.11 -4.11 4.68
CA LEU A 57 0.71 -3.31 5.76
C LEU A 57 0.52 -1.81 5.51
N PHE A 58 0.78 -1.34 4.30
CA PHE A 58 0.56 0.06 3.95
C PHE A 58 -0.92 0.46 4.10
N ALA A 59 -1.84 -0.33 3.54
CA ALA A 59 -3.26 -0.05 3.57
C ALA A 59 -3.90 -0.18 4.98
N GLN A 60 -3.25 -0.86 5.91
CA GLN A 60 -3.62 -0.90 7.33
C GLN A 60 -3.22 0.38 8.08
N LEU A 61 -2.13 1.03 7.67
CA LEU A 61 -1.63 2.23 8.32
C LEU A 61 -2.34 3.50 7.81
N VAL A 62 -2.67 3.53 6.52
CA VAL A 62 -3.26 4.69 5.85
C VAL A 62 -4.78 4.69 5.96
N ASP A 63 -5.36 5.84 6.31
CA ASP A 63 -6.80 6.06 6.33
C ASP A 63 -7.37 6.17 4.91
N ASP A 64 -8.59 5.68 4.69
CA ASP A 64 -9.31 5.99 3.47
C ASP A 64 -9.70 7.48 3.46
N PRO A 65 -9.68 8.18 2.31
CA PRO A 65 -10.06 9.59 2.22
C PRO A 65 -11.47 9.90 2.75
N SER A 66 -12.39 8.92 2.78
CA SER A 66 -13.72 9.10 3.39
C SER A 66 -13.71 9.30 4.90
N ALA A 67 -12.59 8.97 5.58
CA ALA A 67 -12.41 9.24 7.00
C ALA A 67 -12.08 10.72 7.30
N HIS A 68 -11.72 11.51 6.28
CA HIS A 68 -11.29 12.91 6.38
C HIS A 68 -12.18 13.83 5.52
N PRO A 69 -13.47 14.01 5.85
CA PRO A 69 -14.41 14.78 5.04
C PRO A 69 -14.11 16.28 4.99
N ASP A 70 -13.31 16.80 5.93
CA ASP A 70 -12.77 18.16 5.94
C ASP A 70 -11.75 18.39 4.82
N GLN A 71 -10.95 17.38 4.48
CA GLN A 71 -9.94 17.42 3.42
C GLN A 71 -10.49 16.92 2.07
N PHE A 72 -11.38 15.93 2.11
CA PHE A 72 -11.97 15.29 0.93
C PHE A 72 -13.51 15.31 1.00
N PRO A 73 -14.14 16.49 0.84
CA PRO A 73 -15.58 16.66 1.03
C PRO A 73 -16.44 16.01 -0.06
N THR A 74 -15.88 15.75 -1.26
CA THR A 74 -16.63 15.17 -2.39
C THR A 74 -16.12 13.78 -2.77
N ALA A 75 -17.00 13.00 -3.38
CA ALA A 75 -16.66 11.65 -3.85
C ALA A 75 -15.53 11.67 -4.91
N GLU A 76 -15.48 12.70 -5.75
CA GLU A 76 -14.43 12.88 -6.75
C GLU A 76 -13.06 13.12 -6.10
N LEU A 77 -13.00 13.96 -5.06
CA LEU A 77 -11.77 14.22 -4.31
C LEU A 77 -11.30 12.98 -3.55
N GLN A 78 -12.22 12.23 -2.93
CA GLN A 78 -11.90 10.97 -2.28
C GLN A 78 -11.37 9.93 -3.29
N ALA A 79 -11.98 9.85 -4.48
CA ALA A 79 -11.54 8.95 -5.54
C ALA A 79 -10.15 9.36 -6.09
N ALA A 80 -9.91 10.65 -6.28
CA ALA A 80 -8.62 11.16 -6.73
C ALA A 80 -7.49 10.84 -5.75
N GLU A 81 -7.74 11.04 -4.45
CA GLU A 81 -6.75 10.70 -3.41
C GLU A 81 -6.55 9.19 -3.28
N ARG A 82 -7.63 8.41 -3.35
CA ARG A 82 -7.53 6.94 -3.37
C ARG A 82 -6.69 6.46 -4.56
N GLN A 83 -6.85 7.07 -5.73
CA GLN A 83 -6.02 6.75 -6.90
C GLN A 83 -4.55 7.13 -6.68
N ARG A 84 -4.26 8.22 -5.95
CA ARG A 84 -2.89 8.56 -5.54
C ARG A 84 -2.30 7.47 -4.64
N LEU A 85 -3.04 7.02 -3.64
CA LEU A 85 -2.62 5.94 -2.74
C LEU A 85 -2.42 4.62 -3.49
N PHE A 86 -3.25 4.31 -4.50
CA PHE A 86 -3.08 3.14 -5.34
C PHE A 86 -1.79 3.18 -6.15
N ARG A 87 -1.43 4.33 -6.72
CA ARG A 87 -0.13 4.49 -7.42
C ARG A 87 1.08 4.26 -6.49
N ILE A 88 0.95 4.56 -5.20
CA ILE A 88 2.00 4.25 -4.22
C ILE A 88 2.05 2.74 -3.99
N ILE A 89 0.91 2.08 -3.79
CA ILE A 89 0.84 0.63 -3.62
C ILE A 89 1.40 -0.10 -4.84
N GLU A 90 1.05 0.34 -6.06
CA GLU A 90 1.57 -0.19 -7.32
C GLU A 90 3.10 -0.18 -7.35
N GLN A 91 3.73 0.92 -6.89
CA GLN A 91 5.19 0.98 -6.78
C GLN A 91 5.74 0.11 -5.64
N LEU A 92 5.07 0.06 -4.48
CA LEU A 92 5.51 -0.72 -3.33
C LEU A 92 5.48 -2.24 -3.57
N VAL A 93 4.56 -2.73 -4.41
CA VAL A 93 4.43 -4.16 -4.69
C VAL A 93 5.46 -4.67 -5.69
N GLU A 94 6.11 -3.79 -6.45
CA GLU A 94 7.20 -4.18 -7.35
C GLU A 94 8.44 -4.61 -6.57
N TRP A 95 9.02 -5.74 -6.96
CA TRP A 95 10.20 -6.29 -6.31
C TRP A 95 11.41 -5.34 -6.42
N GLU A 96 11.57 -4.70 -7.57
CA GLU A 96 12.64 -3.75 -7.87
C GLU A 96 12.63 -2.54 -6.94
N ASN A 97 11.47 -2.17 -6.40
CA ASN A 97 11.33 -1.01 -5.53
C ASN A 97 11.50 -1.32 -4.05
N SER A 98 11.85 -2.57 -3.68
CA SER A 98 11.94 -3.01 -2.28
C SER A 98 12.88 -2.16 -1.41
N GLY A 99 13.92 -1.56 -1.99
CA GLY A 99 14.87 -0.66 -1.32
C GLY A 99 14.91 0.75 -1.92
N ASN A 100 13.88 1.14 -2.69
CA ASN A 100 13.84 2.43 -3.34
C ASN A 100 13.39 3.51 -2.35
N GLU A 101 14.35 4.28 -1.81
CA GLU A 101 14.09 5.33 -0.82
C GLU A 101 13.08 6.38 -1.29
N ARG A 102 12.99 6.66 -2.58
CA ARG A 102 11.97 7.59 -3.10
C ARG A 102 10.57 7.04 -2.92
N VAL A 103 10.37 5.75 -3.21
CA VAL A 103 9.07 5.08 -3.03
C VAL A 103 8.72 4.99 -1.55
N LEU A 104 9.70 4.67 -0.70
CA LEU A 104 9.48 4.62 0.74
C LEU A 104 9.18 6.00 1.34
N ALA A 105 9.84 7.06 0.88
CA ALA A 105 9.53 8.43 1.29
C ALA A 105 8.10 8.84 0.91
N MET A 106 7.69 8.56 -0.34
CA MET A 106 6.31 8.79 -0.79
C MET A 106 5.28 8.04 0.06
N ALA A 107 5.57 6.79 0.43
CA ALA A 107 4.70 5.99 1.29
C ALA A 107 4.60 6.52 2.72
N ARG A 108 5.68 7.14 3.24
CA ARG A 108 5.67 7.79 4.56
C ARG A 108 4.97 9.16 4.57
N GLY A 109 4.57 9.66 3.40
CA GLY A 109 4.01 11.01 3.23
C GLY A 109 5.06 12.12 3.21
N GLY A 110 6.35 11.79 3.16
CA GLY A 110 7.44 12.76 3.04
C GLY A 110 7.72 13.16 1.59
N ASP A 111 8.29 14.34 1.39
CA ASP A 111 8.74 14.79 0.08
C ASP A 111 9.97 13.95 -0.36
N PRO A 112 9.90 13.18 -1.46
CA PRO A 112 11.01 12.34 -1.94
C PRO A 112 12.25 13.14 -2.37
N THR A 113 12.15 14.47 -2.46
CA THR A 113 13.24 15.38 -2.81
C THR A 113 13.83 16.14 -1.61
N ASN A 114 13.17 16.13 -0.45
CA ASN A 114 13.63 16.85 0.74
C ASN A 114 14.62 16.01 1.56
N PRO A 115 15.91 16.39 1.62
CA PRO A 115 16.93 15.58 2.29
C PRO A 115 16.78 15.52 3.82
N TRP A 116 16.02 16.43 4.44
CA TRP A 116 15.91 16.59 5.90
C TRP A 116 14.76 15.81 6.56
N GLU A 117 13.81 15.28 5.78
CA GLU A 117 12.71 14.42 6.27
C GLU A 117 13.09 12.93 6.30
N ARG A 118 14.33 12.57 5.97
CA ARG A 118 14.88 11.23 6.21
C ARG A 118 15.15 11.07 7.72
N THR A 119 14.22 10.49 8.45
CA THR A 119 14.43 10.09 9.85
C THR A 119 15.66 9.16 9.96
N PRO A 120 16.71 9.54 10.72
CA PRO A 120 17.78 8.62 11.13
C PRO A 120 17.25 7.57 12.13
N PRO A 121 18.03 6.49 12.40
CA PRO A 121 17.55 5.31 13.13
C PRO A 121 17.09 5.58 14.57
#